data_AF-A0A259NIW5-F1
#
_entry.id   AF-A0A259NIW5-F1
#
_cell.length_a   1.000
_cell.length_b   1.000
_cell.length_c   1.000
_cell.angle_alpha   90.00
_cell.angle_beta   90.00
_cell.angle_gamma   90.00
#
_symmetry.space_group_name_H-M   'P 1'
#
loop_
_entity.id
_entity.type
_entity.pdbx_description
1 polymer ?
#
loop_
_entity_poly.entity_id
_entity_poly.type
_entity_poly.pdbx_seq_one_letter_code
_entity_poly.pdbx_strand_id
1 'polypeptide(L)' 'MSQNLNCTVYLLDNIDSFTYNLVDEFAQLGVSLKLYRNTVPADYIFEKMQQESDPVLLVLSPGPGAPADAG' A
#
# COMPACT_ATOMS: atom_id res chain seq x y z
N MET A 1 11.56 11.58 19.50
CA MET A 1 11.20 10.15 19.63
C MET A 1 10.32 9.84 18.44
N SER A 2 10.88 9.26 17.38
CA SER A 2 10.09 8.84 16.23
C SER A 2 9.26 7.65 16.68
N GLN A 3 7.94 7.80 16.65
CA GLN A 3 7.02 6.68 16.84
C GLN A 3 7.24 5.75 15.65
N ASN A 4 8.08 4.73 15.80
CA ASN A 4 8.16 3.66 14.80
C ASN A 4 6.80 2.99 14.80
N LEU A 5 6.03 3.14 13.73
CA LEU A 5 4.88 2.29 13.53
C LEU A 5 5.42 0.88 13.26
N ASN A 6 5.22 -0.03 14.21
CA ASN A 6 5.41 -1.47 13.99
C ASN A 6 4.25 -1.99 13.15
N CYS A 7 4.17 -1.56 11.90
CA CYS A 7 3.22 -2.09 10.93
C CYS A 7 3.87 -2.19 9.55
N THR A 8 3.41 -3.17 8.76
CA THR A 8 3.75 -3.26 7.34
C THR A 8 2.63 -2.62 6.54
N VAL A 9 2.97 -1.59 5.77
CA VAL A 9 2.05 -0.92 4.86
C VAL A 9 2.08 -1.62 3.52
N TYR A 10 0.93 -2.09 3.06
CA TYR A 10 0.71 -2.57 1.71
C TYR A 10 0.00 -1.48 0.92
N LEU A 11 0.71 -0.86 -0.03
CA LEU A 11 0.15 0.16 -0.91
C LEU A 11 -0.26 -0.48 -2.24
N LEU A 12 -1.55 -0.42 -2.57
CA LEU A 12 -2.10 -0.84 -3.85
C LEU A 12 -2.23 0.35 -4.79
N ASP A 13 -1.38 0.39 -5.80
CA ASP A 13 -1.35 1.39 -6.87
C ASP A 13 -2.39 1.05 -7.94
N ASN A 14 -3.39 1.93 -8.09
CA ASN A 14 -4.41 1.90 -9.14
C ASN A 14 -3.98 2.68 -10.39
N ILE A 15 -2.69 2.62 -10.73
CA ILE A 15 -2.09 3.29 -11.89
C ILE A 15 -2.25 4.81 -11.78
N ASP A 16 -1.80 5.36 -10.66
CA ASP A 16 -1.86 6.80 -10.41
C ASP A 16 -0.49 7.45 -10.31
N SER A 17 -0.41 8.66 -10.85
CA SER A 17 0.74 9.54 -10.77
C SER A 17 1.08 9.96 -9.33
N PHE A 18 0.14 9.90 -8.39
CA PHE A 18 0.37 10.27 -6.98
C PHE A 18 1.01 9.17 -6.14
N THR A 19 1.12 7.93 -6.64
CA THR A 19 1.67 6.81 -5.86
C THR A 19 3.06 7.10 -5.30
N TYR A 20 3.91 7.82 -6.03
CA TYR A 20 5.25 8.18 -5.56
C TYR A 20 5.25 9.15 -4.38
N ASN A 21 4.29 10.08 -4.30
CA ASN A 21 4.19 11.00 -3.16
C ASN A 21 3.89 10.23 -1.87
N LEU A 22 3.00 9.24 -1.93
CA LEU A 22 2.68 8.38 -0.79
C LEU A 22 3.88 7.51 -0.38
N VAL A 23 4.60 6.93 -1.35
CA VAL A 23 5.82 6.17 -1.09
C VAL A 23 6.84 7.00 -0.32
N ASP A 24 7.07 8.24 -0.76
CA ASP A 24 8.03 9.16 -0.11
C ASP A 24 7.60 9.53 1.31
N GLU A 25 6.30 9.78 1.54
CA GLU A 25 5.77 10.06 2.89
C GLU A 25 5.94 8.85 3.83
N PHE A 26 5.59 7.64 3.40
CA PHE A 26 5.75 6.43 4.21
C PHE A 26 7.22 6.11 4.51
N ALA A 27 8.11 6.36 3.54
CA ALA A 27 9.54 6.20 3.72
C ALA A 27 10.11 7.16 4.78
N GLN A 28 9.65 8.42 4.78
CA GLN A 28 10.03 9.40 5.81
C GLN A 28 9.53 9.04 7.20
N LEU A 29 8.39 8.35 7.30
CA LEU A 29 7.85 7.84 8.55
C LEU A 29 8.56 6.58 9.07
N GLY A 30 9.49 6.00 8.30
CA GLY A 30 10.26 4.81 8.70
C GLY A 30 9.43 3.52 8.73
N VAL A 31 8.32 3.49 7.98
CA VAL A 31 7.41 2.33 7.95
C VAL A 31 7.87 1.32 6.91
N SER A 32 7.67 0.02 7.18
CA SER A 32 7.92 -1.04 6.20
C SER A 32 6.87 -0.99 5.10
N LEU A 33 7.25 -0.56 3.89
CA LEU A 33 6.34 -0.39 2.76
C LEU A 33 6.50 -1.50 1.71
N LYS A 34 5.38 -2.08 1.28
CA LYS A 34 5.28 -3.02 0.16
C LYS A 34 4.31 -2.48 -0.89
N LEU A 35 4.82 -2.21 -2.09
CA LEU A 35 4.04 -1.65 -3.20
C LEU A 35 3.60 -2.76 -4.16
N TYR A 36 2.31 -2.78 -4.48
CA TYR A 36 1.71 -3.67 -5.47
C TYR A 36 0.81 -2.86 -6.40
N ARG A 37 0.62 -3.33 -7.64
CA ARG A 37 -0.39 -2.75 -8.56
C ARG A 37 -1.71 -3.50 -8.43
N ASN A 38 -2.82 -2.82 -8.72
CA ASN A 38 -4.16 -3.42 -8.77
C ASN A 38 -4.29 -4.58 -9.78
N THR A 39 -3.33 -4.72 -10.71
CA THR A 39 -3.26 -5.80 -11.70
C THR A 39 -2.74 -7.12 -11.13
N VAL A 40 -2.20 -7.09 -9.91
CA VAL A 40 -1.78 -8.31 -9.20
C VAL A 40 -3.01 -8.98 -8.60
N PRO A 41 -3.16 -10.31 -8.70
CA PRO A 41 -4.30 -11.02 -8.11
C PRO A 41 -4.46 -10.74 -6.61
N ALA A 42 -5.68 -10.40 -6.19
CA ALA A 42 -5.96 -10.07 -4.79
C ALA A 42 -5.60 -11.21 -3.82
N ASP A 43 -5.87 -12.46 -4.20
CA ASP A 43 -5.54 -13.64 -3.38
C ASP A 43 -4.04 -13.72 -3.07
N TYR A 44 -3.20 -13.43 -4.06
CA TYR A 44 -1.74 -13.41 -3.87
C TYR A 44 -1.31 -12.32 -2.88
N ILE A 45 -1.90 -11.14 -2.98
CA ILE A 45 -1.59 -10.01 -2.07
C ILE A 45 -2.07 -10.36 -0.66
N PHE A 46 -3.25 -10.94 -0.53
CA PHE A 46 -3.83 -11.34 0.75
C PHE A 46 -3.01 -12.46 1.42
N GLU A 47 -2.54 -13.46 0.67
CA GLU A 47 -1.61 -14.48 1.18
C GLU A 47 -0.32 -13.86 1.73
N LYS A 48 0.22 -12.82 1.06
CA LYS A 48 1.40 -12.09 1.54
C LYS A 48 1.13 -11.33 2.83
N MET A 49 -0.02 -10.66 2.93
CA MET A 49 -0.43 -9.98 4.16
C MET A 49 -0.57 -10.95 5.34
N GLN A 50 -1.13 -12.14 5.12
CA GLN A 50 -1.27 -13.15 6.17
C GLN A 50 0.06 -13.73 6.67
N GLN A 51 1.14 -13.59 5.89
CA GLN A 51 2.49 -14.02 6.27
C GLN A 51 3.25 -12.98 7.11
N GLU A 52 2.69 -11.77 7.27
CA GLU A 52 3.32 -10.73 8.10
C GLU A 52 3.29 -11.09 9.58
N SER A 53 4.38 -10.78 10.27
CA SER A 53 4.48 -10.92 11.73
C SER A 53 3.93 -9.70 12.48
N ASP A 54 3.95 -8.54 11.82
CA ASP A 54 3.48 -7.26 12.34
C ASP A 54 2.08 -6.93 11.79
N PRO A 55 1.32 -6.04 12.47
CA PRO A 55 0.06 -5.50 11.94
C PRO A 55 0.20 -5.00 10.50
N VAL A 56 -0.80 -5.33 9.68
CA VAL A 56 -0.85 -4.90 8.27
C VAL A 56 -1.79 -3.73 8.11
N LEU A 57 -1.32 -2.68 7.44
CA LEU A 57 -2.15 -1.58 6.96
C LEU A 57 -2.27 -1.66 5.44
N LEU A 58 -3.48 -1.85 4.94
CA LEU A 58 -3.76 -1.77 3.50
C LEU A 58 -4.15 -0.35 3.12
N VAL A 59 -3.39 0.23 2.19
CA VAL A 59 -3.63 1.56 1.63
C VAL A 59 -3.91 1.39 0.14
N LEU A 60 -5.02 1.97 -0.32
CA LEU A 60 -5.33 2.04 -1.75
C LEU A 60 -4.89 3.41 -2.25
N SER A 61 -4.08 3.47 -3.30
CA SER A 61 -3.75 4.74 -3.93
C SER A 61 -5.02 5.38 -4.47
N PRO A 62 -5.06 6.72 -4.60
CA PRO A 62 -6.03 7.36 -5.46
C PRO A 62 -5.89 6.79 -6.90
N GLY A 63 -6.93 6.97 -7.70
CA GLY A 63 -6.93 6.59 -9.10
C GLY A 63 -7.73 7.61 -9.90
N PRO A 64 -7.46 7.77 -11.20
CA PRO A 64 -8.32 8.56 -12.06
C PRO A 64 -9.69 7.87 -12.23
N GLY A 65 -10.78 8.59 -12.00
CA GLY A 65 -12.16 8.09 -12.23
C GLY A 65 -12.97 7.84 -10.96
N ALA A 66 -14.21 7.39 -11.13
CA ALA A 66 -15.07 7.00 -10.00
C ALA A 66 -14.65 5.62 -9.45
N PRO A 67 -14.96 5.28 -8.19
CA PRO A 67 -14.67 3.96 -7.64
C PRO A 67 -15.25 2.79 -8.46
N ALA A 68 -16.33 3.05 -9.21
CA ALA A 68 -16.95 2.08 -10.11
C ALA A 68 -16.14 1.79 -11.38
N ASP A 69 -15.23 2.70 -11.75
CA ASP A 69 -14.42 2.65 -12.98
C ASP A 69 -12.93 2.40 -12.70
N ALA A 70 -12.55 2.23 -11.42
CA ALA A 70 -11.19 1.94 -11.00
C ALA A 70 -10.88 0.45 -11.21
N GLY A 71 -10.06 0.14 -12.22
CA GLY A 71 -9.66 -1.23 -12.60
C GLY A 71 -8.70 -1.25 -13.77
#